data_AF-A0A9D9CI61-F1
#
_entry.id   AF-A0A9D9CI61-F1
#
_cell.length_a   1.000
_cell.length_b   1.000
_cell.length_c   1.000
_cell.angle_alpha   90.00
_cell.angle_beta   90.00
_cell.angle_gamma   90.00
#
_symmetry.space_group_name_H-M   'P 1'
#
loop_
_entity.id
_entity.type
_entity.pdbx_description
1 polymer ?
#
loop_
_entity_poly.entity_id
_entity_poly.type
_entity_poly.pdbx_seq_one_letter_code
_entity_poly.pdbx_strand_id
1 'polypeptide(L)'
;MKRYIIALLLLIPMISHAEIPAMSKLGKEASKQENVEHTSVGRFMLGLAALAAEEKEGEIFKMLDHIEMIECKNGAYSPKLLQSAMAIIEKAGAVHVDRQEEDNEICNIYLIGNQKSIEELIIIVESDTDGLAIMVMSGDIPIDRLAEVAKMQS
;
A
#
# COMPACT_ATOMS: atom_id res chain seq x y z
N MET A 1 -53.46 2.17 2.66
CA MET A 1 -52.17 2.80 2.29
C MET A 1 -51.16 2.68 3.44
N LYS A 2 -50.64 1.48 3.74
CA LYS A 2 -49.66 1.24 4.83
C LYS A 2 -48.63 0.15 4.50
N ARG A 3 -48.47 -0.24 3.24
CA ARG A 3 -47.58 -1.35 2.81
C ARG A 3 -46.33 -0.92 2.04
N TYR A 4 -46.19 0.36 1.71
CA TYR A 4 -45.06 0.86 0.91
C TYR A 4 -43.89 1.43 1.74
N ILE A 5 -44.03 1.54 3.06
CA ILE A 5 -42.98 2.10 3.93
C ILE A 5 -41.87 1.08 4.23
N ILE A 6 -42.16 -0.23 4.17
CA ILE A 6 -41.17 -1.28 4.50
C ILE A 6 -40.15 -1.48 3.36
N ALA A 7 -40.51 -1.22 2.11
CA ALA A 7 -39.60 -1.36 0.97
C ALA A 7 -38.54 -0.24 0.90
N LEU A 8 -38.81 0.93 1.47
CA LEU A 8 -37.88 2.08 1.46
C LEU A 8 -36.79 1.96 2.54
N LEU A 9 -37.02 1.20 3.60
CA LEU A 9 -36.05 0.91 4.67
C LEU A 9 -35.05 -0.20 4.30
N LEU A 10 -35.32 -1.00 3.26
CA LEU A 10 -34.39 -2.00 2.73
C LEU A 10 -33.42 -1.44 1.67
N LEU A 11 -33.57 -0.15 1.31
CA LEU A 11 -32.77 0.55 0.29
C LEU A 11 -31.79 1.58 0.87
N ILE A 12 -31.60 1.59 2.19
CA ILE A 12 -30.66 2.47 2.89
C ILE A 12 -29.75 1.61 3.76
N PRO A 13 -28.43 1.57 3.49
CA PRO A 13 -27.81 1.32 2.20
C PRO A 13 -26.91 0.08 2.33
N MET A 14 -26.66 -0.61 1.21
CA MET A 14 -25.31 -1.12 0.97
C MET A 14 -24.42 0.14 0.94
N ILE A 15 -24.08 0.67 2.11
CA ILE A 15 -22.87 1.46 2.26
C ILE A 15 -21.84 0.37 2.03
N SER A 16 -21.45 0.23 0.76
CA SER A 16 -20.11 -0.24 0.42
C SER A 16 -19.26 0.35 1.51
N HIS A 17 -18.78 -0.49 2.43
CA HIS A 17 -17.77 -0.07 3.36
C HIS A 17 -16.72 0.43 2.39
N ALA A 18 -16.58 1.76 2.27
CA ALA A 18 -15.49 2.31 1.49
C ALA A 18 -14.30 1.74 2.24
N GLU A 19 -13.75 0.66 1.69
CA GLU A 19 -12.64 -0.03 2.31
C GLU A 19 -11.58 1.03 2.32
N ILE A 20 -11.36 1.60 3.51
CA ILE A 20 -10.37 2.65 3.67
C ILE A 20 -9.08 2.00 3.16
N PRO A 21 -8.45 2.57 2.12
CA PRO A 21 -7.25 2.03 1.50
C PRO A 21 -6.26 1.56 2.56
N ALA A 22 -5.61 0.41 2.35
CA ALA A 22 -4.70 -0.14 3.35
C ALA A 22 -3.61 0.89 3.66
N MET A 23 -3.12 1.58 2.64
CA MET A 23 -2.28 2.78 2.71
C MET A 23 -2.78 3.82 3.73
N SER A 24 -4.04 4.28 3.62
CA SER A 24 -4.56 5.34 4.50
C SER A 24 -4.62 4.93 5.98
N LYS A 25 -4.80 3.63 6.26
CA LYS A 25 -4.74 3.11 7.63
C LYS A 25 -3.30 2.99 8.12
N LEU A 26 -2.40 2.49 7.27
CA LEU A 26 -0.99 2.34 7.58
C LEU A 26 -0.36 3.68 7.97
N GLY A 27 -0.53 4.73 7.17
CA GLY A 27 0.04 6.05 7.47
C GLY A 27 -0.55 6.72 8.71
N LYS A 28 -1.85 6.50 8.96
CA LYS A 28 -2.50 6.97 10.19
C LYS A 28 -1.98 6.26 11.43
N GLU A 29 -1.62 4.98 11.35
CA GLU A 29 -1.03 4.29 12.50
C GLU A 29 0.46 4.56 12.65
N ALA A 30 1.20 4.69 11.55
CA ALA A 30 2.61 5.08 11.58
C ALA A 30 2.82 6.46 12.22
N SER A 31 2.00 7.45 11.85
CA SER A 31 2.10 8.82 12.38
C SER A 31 1.83 8.97 13.89
N LYS A 32 1.32 7.94 14.56
CA LYS A 32 1.07 7.93 16.01
C LYS A 32 2.19 7.27 16.81
N GLN A 33 3.18 6.66 16.16
CA GLN A 33 4.21 5.87 16.83
C GLN A 33 5.52 6.66 16.95
N GLU A 34 6.13 6.60 18.14
CA GLU A 34 7.50 7.09 18.33
C GLU A 34 8.50 6.13 17.69
N ASN A 35 9.61 6.66 17.15
CA ASN A 35 10.65 5.90 16.44
C ASN A 35 10.21 5.31 15.09
N VAL A 36 9.12 5.82 14.52
CA VAL A 36 8.65 5.50 13.18
C VAL A 36 8.74 6.75 12.31
N GLU A 37 9.47 6.65 11.21
CA GLU A 37 9.52 7.68 10.18
C GLU A 37 8.44 7.38 9.14
N HIS A 38 7.65 8.38 8.76
CA HIS A 38 6.56 8.25 7.80
C HIS A 38 6.67 9.34 6.74
N THR A 39 6.80 8.93 5.49
CA THR A 39 6.85 9.80 4.31
C THR A 39 5.72 9.44 3.37
N SER A 40 5.03 10.46 2.85
CA SER A 40 3.92 10.30 1.91
C SER A 40 4.12 11.28 0.74
N VAL A 41 4.01 10.75 -0.48
CA VAL A 41 4.22 11.47 -1.73
C VAL A 41 2.98 11.29 -2.60
N GLY A 42 2.24 12.38 -2.81
CA GLY A 42 1.03 12.38 -3.64
C GLY A 42 1.29 12.64 -5.12
N ARG A 43 0.25 12.39 -5.93
CA ARG A 43 0.21 12.51 -7.40
C ARG A 43 0.86 13.76 -7.97
N PHE A 44 0.72 14.92 -7.32
CA PHE A 44 1.35 16.15 -7.80
C PHE A 44 2.87 16.05 -7.81
N MET A 45 3.47 15.58 -6.72
CA MET A 45 4.92 15.40 -6.60
C MET A 45 5.42 14.28 -7.51
N LEU A 46 4.65 13.19 -7.64
CA LEU A 46 4.94 12.11 -8.59
C LEU A 46 4.88 12.61 -10.04
N GLY A 47 3.95 13.51 -10.36
CA GLY A 47 3.87 14.16 -11.66
C GLY A 47 5.10 15.03 -11.96
N LEU A 48 5.66 15.71 -10.96
CA LEU A 48 6.92 16.44 -11.10
C LEU A 48 8.10 15.50 -11.28
N ALA A 49 8.15 14.40 -10.52
CA ALA A 49 9.17 13.35 -10.69
C ALA A 49 9.11 12.75 -12.11
N ALA A 50 7.90 12.48 -12.62
CA ALA A 50 7.69 11.96 -13.97
C ALA A 50 8.19 12.89 -15.09
N LEU A 51 8.19 14.21 -14.85
CA LEU A 51 8.72 15.20 -15.80
C LEU A 51 10.25 15.27 -15.76
N ALA A 52 10.86 14.90 -14.64
CA ALA A 52 12.31 14.92 -14.44
C ALA A 52 12.96 13.56 -14.76
N ALA A 53 12.19 12.48 -14.74
CA ALA A 53 12.65 11.11 -15.00
C ALA A 53 12.74 10.79 -16.50
N GLU A 54 13.50 9.75 -16.84
CA GLU A 54 13.56 9.22 -18.20
C GLU A 54 12.20 8.67 -18.67
N GLU A 55 11.99 8.51 -19.98
CA GLU A 55 10.67 8.17 -20.57
C GLU A 55 9.97 6.99 -19.89
N LYS A 56 10.71 5.90 -19.58
CA LYS A 56 10.12 4.70 -18.96
C LYS A 56 9.72 4.90 -17.50
N GLU A 57 10.57 5.51 -16.69
CA GLU A 57 10.27 5.79 -15.27
C GLU A 57 9.15 6.82 -15.14
N GLY A 58 9.12 7.80 -16.03
CA GLY A 58 8.06 8.80 -16.10
C GLY A 58 6.68 8.22 -16.47
N GLU A 59 6.61 7.11 -17.21
CA GLU A 59 5.34 6.41 -17.46
C GLU A 59 4.79 5.75 -16.20
N ILE A 60 5.64 5.10 -15.40
CA ILE A 60 5.24 4.43 -14.15
C ILE A 60 4.70 5.45 -13.16
N PHE A 61 5.41 6.56 -12.95
CA PHE A 61 4.96 7.61 -12.02
C PHE A 61 3.62 8.25 -12.41
N LYS A 62 3.24 8.23 -13.70
CA LYS A 62 1.92 8.73 -14.15
C LYS A 62 0.77 7.78 -13.81
N MET A 63 1.06 6.50 -13.57
CA MET A 63 0.08 5.48 -13.19
C MET A 63 -0.18 5.44 -11.68
N LEU A 64 0.69 6.08 -10.90
CA LEU A 64 0.61 6.16 -9.45
C LEU A 64 -0.16 7.41 -9.00
N ASP A 65 -1.02 7.23 -8.00
CA ASP A 65 -1.69 8.31 -7.31
C ASP A 65 -0.95 8.71 -6.03
N HIS A 66 -0.30 7.76 -5.37
CA HIS A 66 0.37 7.99 -4.10
C HIS A 66 1.43 6.92 -3.81
N ILE A 67 2.50 7.33 -3.14
CA ILE A 67 3.51 6.46 -2.54
C ILE A 67 3.61 6.81 -1.07
N GLU A 68 3.62 5.80 -0.21
CA GLU A 68 3.82 5.93 1.21
C GLU A 68 4.96 5.02 1.67
N MET A 69 5.82 5.53 2.53
CA MET A 69 6.95 4.80 3.09
C MET A 69 6.98 4.98 4.60
N ILE A 70 7.06 3.85 5.31
CA ILE A 70 7.09 3.77 6.76
C ILE A 70 8.37 3.03 7.13
N GLU A 71 9.26 3.67 7.87
CA GLU A 71 10.52 3.09 8.32
C GLU A 71 10.57 3.05 9.85
N CYS A 72 11.01 1.91 10.39
CA CYS A 72 11.33 1.73 11.80
C CYS A 72 12.75 1.17 11.90
N LYS A 73 13.67 1.99 12.41
CA LYS A 73 15.09 1.64 12.59
C LYS A 73 15.38 1.04 13.97
N ASN A 74 14.34 0.73 14.75
CA ASN A 74 14.45 0.24 16.11
C ASN A 74 13.78 -1.12 16.28
N GLY A 75 14.59 -2.18 16.45
CA GLY A 75 14.13 -3.57 16.54
C GLY A 75 13.19 -3.88 17.69
N ALA A 76 13.20 -3.08 18.74
CA ALA A 76 12.23 -3.25 19.83
C ALA A 76 10.79 -2.92 19.37
N TYR A 77 10.64 -2.07 18.35
CA TYR A 77 9.34 -1.60 17.85
C TYR A 77 8.95 -2.23 16.50
N SER A 78 9.92 -2.67 15.70
CA SER A 78 9.71 -3.30 14.38
C SER A 78 8.69 -4.46 14.41
N PRO A 79 8.74 -5.43 15.34
CA PRO A 79 7.76 -6.53 15.38
C PRO A 79 6.31 -6.07 15.60
N LYS A 80 6.11 -5.03 16.42
CA LYS A 80 4.77 -4.50 16.71
C LYS A 80 4.21 -3.74 15.51
N LEU A 81 5.06 -2.98 14.82
CA LEU A 81 4.69 -2.28 13.59
C LEU A 81 4.33 -3.29 12.50
N LEU A 82 5.15 -4.32 12.30
CA LEU A 82 4.88 -5.42 11.37
C LEU A 82 3.55 -6.10 11.67
N GLN A 83 3.31 -6.51 12.91
CA GLN A 83 2.05 -7.14 13.31
C GLN A 83 0.83 -6.26 13.01
N SER A 84 0.94 -4.96 13.30
CA SER A 84 -0.14 -4.00 13.05
C SER A 84 -0.38 -3.81 11.55
N ALA A 85 0.69 -3.74 10.76
CA ALA A 85 0.61 -3.64 9.32
C ALA A 85 -0.01 -4.89 8.70
N MET A 86 0.44 -6.08 9.08
CA MET A 86 -0.12 -7.35 8.60
C MET A 86 -1.61 -7.46 8.89
N ALA A 87 -2.08 -7.05 10.07
CA ALA A 87 -3.51 -7.04 10.39
C ALA A 87 -4.32 -6.10 9.49
N ILE A 88 -3.74 -4.98 9.05
CA ILE A 88 -4.38 -4.05 8.10
C ILE A 88 -4.42 -4.67 6.70
N ILE A 89 -3.30 -5.26 6.26
CA ILE A 89 -3.10 -5.87 4.94
C ILE A 89 -4.05 -7.07 4.75
N GLU A 90 -4.10 -7.98 5.72
CA GLU A 90 -5.00 -9.13 5.72
C GLU A 90 -6.47 -8.70 5.67
N LYS A 91 -6.83 -7.71 6.49
CA LYS A 91 -8.20 -7.18 6.53
C LYS A 91 -8.62 -6.49 5.23
N ALA A 92 -7.66 -5.93 4.49
CA ALA A 92 -7.89 -5.33 3.18
C ALA A 92 -7.95 -6.36 2.05
N GLY A 93 -7.79 -7.66 2.35
CA GLY A 93 -7.88 -8.73 1.36
C GLY A 93 -6.68 -8.81 0.43
N ALA A 94 -5.51 -8.33 0.86
CA ALA A 94 -4.30 -8.39 0.05
C ALA A 94 -3.84 -9.84 -0.18
N VAL A 95 -3.29 -10.09 -1.37
CA VAL A 95 -2.74 -11.37 -1.78
C VAL A 95 -1.21 -11.31 -1.71
N HIS A 96 -0.60 -12.24 -0.98
CA HIS A 96 0.86 -12.42 -1.00
C HIS A 96 1.29 -13.00 -2.35
N VAL A 97 2.25 -12.35 -3.01
CA VAL A 97 2.65 -12.71 -4.38
C VAL A 97 4.10 -13.11 -4.53
N ASP A 98 4.98 -12.60 -3.68
CA ASP A 98 6.39 -12.96 -3.74
C ASP A 98 7.08 -12.80 -2.38
N ARG A 99 8.14 -13.58 -2.19
CA ARG A 99 9.06 -13.48 -1.06
C ARG A 99 10.48 -13.62 -1.57
N GLN A 100 11.25 -12.56 -1.41
CA GLN A 100 12.67 -12.51 -1.77
C GLN A 100 13.50 -12.44 -0.49
N GLU A 101 14.68 -13.07 -0.53
CA GLU A 101 15.60 -13.15 0.61
C GLU A 101 17.00 -12.84 0.07
N GLU A 102 17.54 -11.68 0.42
CA GLU A 102 18.84 -11.18 -0.04
C GLU A 102 19.59 -10.56 1.13
N ASP A 103 20.88 -10.86 1.29
CA ASP A 103 21.82 -10.17 2.17
C ASP A 103 21.31 -9.76 3.57
N ASN A 104 20.60 -10.68 4.24
CA ASN A 104 19.98 -10.53 5.58
C ASN A 104 18.71 -9.66 5.62
N GLU A 105 18.02 -9.56 4.48
CA GLU A 105 16.73 -8.91 4.35
C GLU A 105 15.70 -9.87 3.75
N ILE A 106 14.49 -9.84 4.31
CA ILE A 106 13.32 -10.55 3.80
C ILE A 106 12.37 -9.50 3.22
N CYS A 107 12.16 -9.57 1.91
CA CYS A 107 11.22 -8.74 1.19
C CYS A 107 9.95 -9.54 0.88
N ASN A 108 8.82 -9.13 1.43
CA ASN A 108 7.51 -9.70 1.15
C ASN A 108 6.66 -8.71 0.33
N ILE A 109 6.08 -9.19 -0.76
CA ILE A 109 5.27 -8.38 -1.68
C ILE A 109 3.81 -8.84 -1.61
N TYR A 110 2.91 -7.88 -1.41
CA TYR A 110 1.47 -8.07 -1.37
C TYR A 110 0.76 -7.13 -2.36
N LEU A 111 -0.33 -7.59 -2.94
CA LEU A 111 -1.15 -6.78 -3.84
C LEU A 111 -2.61 -6.74 -3.39
N ILE A 112 -3.25 -5.61 -3.62
CA ILE A 112 -4.70 -5.43 -3.59
C ILE A 112 -5.11 -4.96 -4.97
N GLY A 113 -6.10 -5.61 -5.56
CA GLY A 113 -6.57 -5.26 -6.89
C GLY A 113 -7.51 -6.31 -7.47
N ASN A 114 -7.78 -6.17 -8.75
CA ASN A 114 -8.64 -7.05 -9.53
C ASN A 114 -7.82 -7.77 -10.62
N GLN A 115 -8.46 -8.49 -11.55
CA GLN A 115 -7.75 -9.23 -12.61
C GLN A 115 -7.13 -8.34 -13.70
N LYS A 116 -7.34 -7.03 -13.65
CA LYS A 116 -6.90 -6.08 -14.69
C LYS A 116 -5.92 -5.05 -14.14
N SER A 117 -6.15 -4.58 -12.92
CA SER A 117 -5.32 -3.57 -12.28
C SER A 117 -5.04 -3.85 -10.81
N ILE A 118 -3.87 -3.41 -10.39
CA ILE A 118 -3.39 -3.35 -9.01
C ILE A 118 -3.76 -1.97 -8.49
N GLU A 119 -4.54 -1.95 -7.42
CA GLU A 119 -5.00 -0.75 -6.74
C GLU A 119 -4.00 -0.32 -5.68
N GLU A 120 -3.40 -1.29 -4.97
CA GLU A 120 -2.31 -1.08 -4.02
C GLU A 120 -1.25 -2.19 -4.15
N LEU A 121 0.02 -1.79 -4.24
CA LEU A 121 1.19 -2.66 -4.08
C LEU A 121 1.84 -2.35 -2.73
N ILE A 122 1.99 -3.36 -1.89
CA ILE A 122 2.55 -3.24 -0.56
C ILE A 122 3.83 -4.09 -0.50
N ILE A 123 4.94 -3.48 -0.13
CA ILE A 123 6.25 -4.11 0.00
C ILE A 123 6.69 -3.98 1.44
N ILE A 124 7.02 -5.09 2.08
CA ILE A 124 7.54 -5.14 3.45
C ILE A 124 8.95 -5.68 3.39
N VAL A 125 9.91 -4.90 3.85
CA VAL A 125 11.32 -5.31 3.97
C VAL A 125 11.66 -5.41 5.46
N GLU A 126 11.99 -6.62 5.89
CA GLU A 126 12.47 -6.93 7.23
C GLU A 126 13.98 -7.14 7.16
N SER A 127 14.78 -6.39 7.91
CA SER A 127 16.22 -6.60 8.02
C SER A 127 16.54 -7.34 9.32
N ASP A 128 17.46 -8.31 9.25
CA ASP A 128 18.00 -9.01 10.43
C ASP A 128 18.70 -8.06 11.41
N THR A 129 19.07 -6.85 10.96
CA THR A 129 19.64 -5.78 11.78
C THR A 129 18.58 -4.90 12.44
N ASP A 130 17.43 -5.49 12.78
CA ASP A 130 16.35 -4.89 13.58
C ASP A 130 15.53 -3.78 12.86
N GLY A 131 15.68 -3.64 11.55
CA GLY A 131 14.98 -2.65 10.73
C GLY A 131 13.72 -3.19 10.05
N LEU A 132 12.69 -2.36 9.93
CA LEU A 132 11.49 -2.63 9.13
C LEU A 132 11.21 -1.44 8.22
N ALA A 133 11.02 -1.70 6.94
CA ALA A 133 10.50 -0.74 5.98
C ALA A 133 9.22 -1.28 5.34
N ILE A 134 8.20 -0.44 5.24
CA ILE A 134 6.94 -0.75 4.55
C ILE A 134 6.73 0.33 3.51
N MET A 135 6.67 -0.06 2.25
CA MET A 135 6.31 0.82 1.14
C MET A 135 4.93 0.43 0.61
N VAL A 136 4.07 1.42 0.39
CA VAL A 136 2.74 1.23 -0.20
C VAL A 136 2.60 2.17 -1.38
N MET A 137 2.26 1.62 -2.54
CA MET A 137 2.04 2.39 -3.75
C MET A 137 0.61 2.15 -4.22
N SER A 138 -0.16 3.22 -4.38
CA SER A 138 -1.54 3.14 -4.86
C SER A 138 -1.70 3.82 -6.21
N GLY A 139 -2.54 3.26 -7.07
CA GLY A 139 -2.84 3.79 -8.39
C GLY A 139 -3.72 2.82 -9.18
N ASP A 140 -3.86 3.05 -10.49
CA ASP A 140 -4.50 2.10 -11.40
C ASP A 140 -3.40 1.44 -12.24
N ILE A 141 -2.62 0.57 -11.60
CA ILE A 141 -1.42 -0.02 -12.21
C ILE A 141 -1.83 -1.29 -12.98
N PRO A 142 -1.64 -1.35 -14.31
CA PRO A 142 -1.92 -2.57 -15.06
C PRO A 142 -1.05 -3.74 -14.58
N ILE A 143 -1.64 -4.94 -14.45
CA ILE A 143 -0.92 -6.12 -13.93
C ILE A 143 0.28 -6.50 -14.80
N ASP A 144 0.19 -6.30 -16.11
CA ASP A 144 1.28 -6.54 -17.06
C ASP A 144 2.50 -5.62 -16.85
N ARG A 145 2.34 -4.54 -16.09
CA ARG A 145 3.40 -3.60 -15.71
C ARG A 145 4.00 -3.86 -14.32
N LEU A 146 3.50 -4.85 -13.57
CA LEU A 146 4.00 -5.18 -12.22
C LEU A 146 5.52 -5.44 -12.21
N ALA A 147 6.02 -6.15 -13.22
CA ALA A 147 7.45 -6.47 -13.34
C ALA A 147 8.34 -5.24 -13.58
N GLU A 148 7.78 -4.12 -14.04
CA GLU A 148 8.49 -2.86 -14.23
C GLU A 148 8.54 -2.08 -12.91
N VAL A 149 7.44 -2.09 -12.15
CA VAL A 149 7.36 -1.46 -10.81
C VAL A 149 8.30 -2.16 -9.83
N ALA A 150 8.35 -3.50 -9.85
CA ALA A 150 9.24 -4.28 -8.98
C ALA A 150 10.75 -4.04 -9.28
N LYS A 151 11.10 -3.62 -10.50
CA LYS A 151 12.50 -3.37 -10.90
C LYS A 151 13.03 -1.99 -10.52
N MET A 152 12.19 -1.08 -10.02
CA MET A 152 12.68 0.23 -9.53
C MET A 152 13.54 0.11 -8.26
N GLN A 153 13.70 -1.10 -7.71
CA GLN A 153 14.54 -1.38 -6.55
C GLN A 153 15.92 -1.98 -6.87
N SER A 154 16.28 -2.14 -8.16
CA SER A 154 17.61 -2.63 -8.59
C SER A 154 18.54 -1.53 -9.05
#